data_AF-X1HUR1-F1
#
_entry.id   AF-X1HUR1-F1
#
_cell.length_a   1.000
_cell.length_b   1.000
_cell.length_c   1.000
_cell.angle_alpha   90.00
_cell.angle_beta   90.00
_cell.angle_gamma   90.00
#
_symmetry.space_group_name_H-M   'P 1'
#
loop_
_entity.id
_entity.type
_entity.pdbx_description
1 polymer ?
#
loop_
_entity_poly.entity_id
_entity_poly.type
_entity_poly.pdbx_seq_one_letter_code
_entity_poly.pdbx_strand_id
1 'polypeptide(L)'
;RNTLGQIPLDVEFIDKLLKYPLFQNVPQTHKLEHSVQIELPLLQYSRKDFKLVPIVAGSCSFETISKAGAILKGLIDKETLVIASSDFTHYGPSFPYVPFTENIPEEIKKLDMGAYEYIANLDCGGFLKYKQTTGATICGYIPIAILLSMLEEGTQVELIKYATSGELTGDFTNSVSYLSAAFSGTWQNYPLIEPQNSNLKLTEEDKKQLLTLARESIIYVLEKRRIPEASELGITISEAIREPRAAFVTLKKNSQLRGCIGDIFPQRPLYKSALYNAVNAGFRDRRFSPVTKAECN
;
A
#
# COMPACT_ATOMS: atom_id res chain seq x y z
N ARG A 1 -9.37 -11.78 -21.07
CA ARG A 1 -9.22 -12.85 -22.09
C ARG A 1 -7.79 -13.33 -22.05
N ASN A 2 -7.55 -14.63 -22.05
CA ASN A 2 -6.22 -15.24 -22.14
C ASN A 2 -6.25 -16.38 -23.18
N THR A 3 -5.20 -17.20 -23.20
CA THR A 3 -5.05 -18.34 -24.12
C THR A 3 -6.09 -19.44 -23.94
N LEU A 4 -6.68 -19.58 -22.75
CA LEU A 4 -7.68 -20.61 -22.43
C LEU A 4 -9.13 -20.10 -22.57
N GLY A 5 -9.34 -18.79 -22.72
CA GLY A 5 -10.65 -18.23 -23.04
C GLY A 5 -10.95 -16.88 -22.37
N GLN A 6 -12.24 -16.65 -22.12
CA GLN A 6 -12.73 -15.49 -21.38
C GLN A 6 -13.15 -15.91 -19.97
N ILE A 7 -12.95 -15.03 -18.99
CA ILE A 7 -13.39 -15.19 -17.61
C ILE A 7 -14.36 -14.03 -17.33
N PRO A 8 -15.59 -14.30 -16.91
CA PRO A 8 -16.54 -13.24 -16.57
C PRO A 8 -16.05 -12.48 -15.33
N LEU A 9 -16.24 -11.16 -15.32
CA LEU A 9 -16.02 -10.36 -14.12
C LEU A 9 -17.26 -10.41 -13.23
N ASP A 10 -17.07 -10.39 -11.90
CA ASP A 10 -18.19 -10.18 -10.98
C ASP A 10 -18.52 -8.68 -10.87
N VAL A 11 -19.31 -8.21 -11.83
CA VAL A 11 -19.66 -6.78 -11.92
C VAL A 11 -20.44 -6.32 -10.69
N GLU A 12 -21.31 -7.16 -10.12
CA GLU A 12 -22.07 -6.81 -8.92
C GLU A 12 -21.16 -6.63 -7.70
N PHE A 13 -20.17 -7.52 -7.53
CA PHE A 13 -19.18 -7.38 -6.47
C PHE A 13 -18.31 -6.13 -6.69
N ILE A 14 -17.86 -5.90 -7.93
CA ILE A 14 -17.06 -4.72 -8.30
C ILE A 14 -17.84 -3.44 -8.01
N ASP A 15 -19.13 -3.37 -8.36
CA ASP A 15 -19.97 -2.21 -8.10
C ASP A 15 -20.15 -1.94 -6.60
N LYS A 16 -20.26 -2.99 -5.77
CA LYS A 16 -20.26 -2.83 -4.30
C LYS A 16 -18.91 -2.29 -3.81
N LEU A 17 -17.81 -2.83 -4.33
CA LEU A 17 -16.46 -2.42 -3.94
C LEU A 17 -16.17 -0.96 -4.31
N LEU A 18 -16.62 -0.51 -5.49
CA LEU A 18 -16.45 0.87 -5.97
C LEU A 18 -17.28 1.91 -5.21
N LYS A 19 -18.19 1.50 -4.32
CA LYS A 19 -18.86 2.44 -3.39
C LYS A 19 -17.92 3.00 -2.33
N TYR A 20 -16.80 2.32 -2.07
CA TYR A 20 -15.80 2.75 -1.11
C TYR A 20 -14.74 3.60 -1.83
N PRO A 21 -14.50 4.86 -1.43
CA PRO A 21 -13.53 5.75 -2.10
C PRO A 21 -12.10 5.20 -2.17
N LEU A 22 -11.78 4.21 -1.33
CA LEU A 22 -10.52 3.50 -1.31
C LEU A 22 -10.27 2.65 -2.57
N PHE A 23 -11.34 2.14 -3.20
CA PHE A 23 -11.26 1.33 -4.40
C PHE A 23 -11.69 2.17 -5.61
N GLN A 24 -10.86 2.17 -6.65
CA GLN A 24 -11.09 2.99 -7.83
C GLN A 24 -10.90 2.16 -9.09
N ASN A 25 -11.74 2.40 -10.09
CA ASN A 25 -11.51 1.88 -11.43
C ASN A 25 -10.52 2.80 -12.15
N VAL A 26 -9.31 2.29 -12.39
CA VAL A 26 -8.25 3.03 -13.10
C VAL A 26 -7.88 2.25 -14.37
N PRO A 27 -8.60 2.41 -15.50
CA PRO A 27 -8.42 1.57 -16.69
C PRO A 27 -6.99 1.55 -17.25
N GLN A 28 -6.20 2.59 -17.00
CA GLN A 28 -4.83 2.70 -17.48
C GLN A 28 -3.86 1.77 -16.75
N THR A 29 -4.10 1.43 -15.47
CA THR A 29 -3.19 0.54 -14.71
C THR A 29 -3.20 -0.87 -15.27
N HIS A 30 -4.36 -1.34 -15.76
CA HIS A 30 -4.49 -2.68 -16.35
C HIS A 30 -3.76 -2.88 -17.69
N LYS A 31 -3.30 -1.82 -18.36
CA LYS A 31 -2.64 -1.94 -19.68
C LYS A 31 -1.22 -2.48 -19.59
N LEU A 32 -0.53 -2.27 -18.47
CA LEU A 32 0.86 -2.67 -18.25
C LEU A 32 1.02 -3.59 -17.02
N GLU A 33 -0.09 -3.97 -16.39
CA GLU A 33 -0.12 -4.81 -15.20
C GLU A 33 -0.46 -6.26 -15.57
N HIS A 34 0.33 -7.20 -15.08
CA HIS A 34 0.25 -8.62 -15.44
C HIS A 34 0.13 -9.55 -14.23
N SER A 35 0.32 -9.08 -13.00
CA SER A 35 0.26 -9.91 -11.78
C SER A 35 -1.03 -10.73 -11.70
N VAL A 36 -2.19 -10.10 -11.92
CA VAL A 36 -3.48 -10.80 -11.94
C VAL A 36 -3.60 -11.77 -13.12
N GLN A 37 -2.99 -11.45 -14.27
CA GLN A 37 -3.14 -12.25 -15.50
C GLN A 37 -2.41 -13.58 -15.44
N ILE A 38 -1.28 -13.65 -14.72
CA ILE A 38 -0.44 -14.85 -14.60
C ILE A 38 -1.18 -15.99 -13.89
N GLU A 39 -2.07 -15.68 -12.95
CA GLU A 39 -2.84 -16.67 -12.20
C GLU A 39 -3.95 -17.33 -13.04
N LEU A 40 -4.46 -16.61 -14.04
CA LEU A 40 -5.71 -16.97 -14.74
C LEU A 40 -5.66 -18.32 -15.46
N PRO A 41 -4.58 -18.70 -16.17
CA PRO A 41 -4.52 -20.01 -16.80
C PRO A 41 -4.59 -21.17 -15.81
N LEU A 42 -3.91 -21.06 -14.66
CA LEU A 42 -3.92 -22.07 -13.61
C LEU A 42 -5.32 -22.18 -12.99
N LEU A 43 -5.97 -21.04 -12.73
CA LEU A 43 -7.33 -21.01 -12.19
C LEU A 43 -8.36 -21.60 -13.15
N GLN A 44 -8.29 -21.28 -14.45
CA GLN A 44 -9.18 -21.87 -15.44
C GLN A 44 -8.95 -23.37 -15.66
N TYR A 45 -7.71 -23.82 -15.49
CA TYR A 45 -7.39 -25.24 -15.54
C TYR A 45 -7.98 -25.98 -14.33
N SER A 46 -7.87 -25.41 -13.12
CA SER A 46 -8.37 -26.03 -11.89
C SER A 46 -9.90 -25.92 -11.73
N ARG A 47 -10.51 -24.82 -12.18
CA ARG A 47 -11.95 -24.56 -12.06
C ARG A 47 -12.47 -23.73 -13.24
N LYS A 48 -13.53 -24.20 -13.89
CA LYS A 48 -14.08 -23.54 -15.09
C LYS A 48 -15.20 -22.54 -14.81
N ASP A 49 -15.88 -22.67 -13.67
CA ASP A 49 -17.05 -21.86 -13.33
C ASP A 49 -16.73 -20.97 -12.12
N PHE A 50 -16.26 -19.76 -12.42
CA PHE A 50 -16.02 -18.70 -11.45
C PHE A 50 -16.12 -17.33 -12.13
N LYS A 51 -16.42 -16.30 -11.33
CA LYS A 51 -16.30 -14.90 -11.72
C LYS A 51 -15.06 -14.30 -11.08
N LEU A 52 -14.45 -13.33 -11.75
CA LEU A 52 -13.21 -12.69 -11.32
C LEU A 52 -13.46 -11.26 -10.80
N VAL A 53 -12.84 -10.93 -9.67
CA VAL A 53 -12.74 -9.55 -9.16
C VAL A 53 -11.25 -9.18 -9.13
N PRO A 54 -10.73 -8.47 -10.15
CA PRO A 54 -9.33 -8.09 -10.18
C PRO A 54 -9.09 -6.87 -9.29
N ILE A 55 -8.15 -6.99 -8.35
CA ILE A 55 -7.71 -5.88 -7.50
C ILE A 55 -6.20 -5.71 -7.68
N VAL A 56 -5.78 -4.50 -8.04
CA VAL A 56 -4.36 -4.14 -8.14
C VAL A 56 -4.04 -3.21 -6.98
N ALA A 57 -3.04 -3.57 -6.18
CA ALA A 57 -2.60 -2.77 -5.04
C ALA A 57 -1.20 -2.20 -5.30
N GLY A 58 -1.09 -0.88 -5.23
CA GLY A 58 0.19 -0.17 -5.20
C GLY A 58 0.75 -0.09 -3.78
N SER A 59 1.63 0.88 -3.52
CA SER A 59 2.08 1.16 -2.16
C SER A 59 0.94 1.69 -1.29
N CYS A 60 0.76 1.09 -0.12
CA CYS A 60 -0.28 1.47 0.84
C CYS A 60 0.32 1.66 2.25
N SER A 61 -0.28 2.55 3.03
CA SER A 61 -0.02 2.67 4.47
C SER A 61 -0.67 1.51 5.24
N PHE A 62 -0.21 1.21 6.46
CA PHE A 62 -0.83 0.20 7.33
C PHE A 62 -2.33 0.47 7.55
N GLU A 63 -2.69 1.73 7.79
CA GLU A 63 -4.10 2.14 7.93
C GLU A 63 -4.93 1.82 6.67
N THR A 64 -4.35 2.03 5.49
CA THR A 64 -5.00 1.72 4.22
C THR A 64 -5.19 0.22 4.04
N ILE A 65 -4.17 -0.57 4.39
CA ILE A 65 -4.20 -2.04 4.36
C ILE A 65 -5.30 -2.56 5.28
N SER A 66 -5.34 -2.13 6.54
CA SER A 66 -6.35 -2.56 7.50
C SER A 66 -7.77 -2.17 7.07
N LYS A 67 -7.95 -0.97 6.51
CA LYS A 67 -9.25 -0.54 5.97
C LYS A 67 -9.68 -1.38 4.76
N ALA A 68 -8.77 -1.65 3.83
CA ALA A 68 -9.04 -2.50 2.67
C ALA A 68 -9.44 -3.91 3.10
N GLY A 69 -8.69 -4.52 4.02
CA GLY A 69 -8.99 -5.83 4.58
C GLY A 69 -10.36 -5.87 5.24
N ALA A 70 -10.68 -4.90 6.09
CA ALA A 70 -11.98 -4.84 6.76
C ALA A 70 -13.17 -4.68 5.77
N ILE A 71 -13.02 -3.88 4.72
CA ILE A 71 -14.04 -3.73 3.67
C ILE A 71 -14.23 -5.04 2.90
N LEU A 72 -13.13 -5.65 2.43
CA LEU A 72 -13.18 -6.89 1.68
C LEU A 72 -13.81 -8.01 2.52
N LYS A 73 -13.41 -8.12 3.79
CA LYS A 73 -13.92 -9.10 4.75
C LYS A 73 -15.44 -9.01 4.96
N GLY A 74 -16.03 -7.81 4.88
CA GLY A 74 -17.49 -7.63 4.94
C GLY A 74 -18.22 -7.95 3.63
N LEU A 75 -17.51 -7.95 2.50
CA LEU A 75 -18.09 -8.19 1.17
C LEU A 75 -18.00 -9.66 0.71
N ILE A 76 -17.02 -10.41 1.22
CA ILE A 76 -16.79 -11.81 0.85
C ILE A 76 -17.66 -12.79 1.66
N ASP A 77 -17.77 -14.01 1.17
CA ASP A 77 -18.49 -15.10 1.79
C ASP A 77 -17.75 -16.45 1.64
N LYS A 78 -18.39 -17.55 2.08
CA LYS A 78 -17.86 -18.91 1.98
C LYS A 78 -17.64 -19.42 0.55
N GLU A 79 -18.21 -18.76 -0.47
CA GLU A 79 -18.04 -19.14 -1.88
C GLU A 79 -16.90 -18.34 -2.53
N THR A 80 -16.33 -17.38 -1.80
CA THR A 80 -15.25 -16.52 -2.28
C THR A 80 -13.87 -17.10 -1.98
N LEU A 81 -13.04 -17.23 -3.02
CA LEU A 81 -11.61 -17.51 -2.89
C LEU A 81 -10.82 -16.22 -3.04
N VAL A 82 -10.00 -15.89 -2.03
CA VAL A 82 -9.08 -14.74 -2.07
C VAL A 82 -7.68 -15.23 -2.43
N ILE A 83 -7.06 -14.58 -3.42
CA ILE A 83 -5.70 -14.92 -3.88
C ILE A 83 -4.83 -13.66 -3.76
N ALA A 84 -3.76 -13.75 -2.98
CA ALA A 84 -2.70 -12.75 -2.94
C ALA A 84 -1.52 -13.25 -3.81
N SER A 85 -1.37 -12.69 -5.01
CA SER A 85 -0.29 -13.04 -5.93
C SER A 85 1.02 -12.33 -5.54
N SER A 86 2.12 -13.09 -5.47
CA SER A 86 3.45 -12.57 -5.13
C SER A 86 4.55 -13.57 -5.49
N ASP A 87 5.64 -13.07 -6.09
CA ASP A 87 6.96 -13.67 -5.94
C ASP A 87 7.57 -13.23 -4.59
N PHE A 88 8.59 -13.95 -4.12
CA PHE A 88 9.32 -13.66 -2.88
C PHE A 88 10.62 -12.89 -3.18
N THR A 89 11.75 -13.23 -2.55
CA THR A 89 12.99 -12.49 -2.77
C THR A 89 13.46 -12.57 -4.22
N HIS A 90 13.62 -11.42 -4.85
CA HIS A 90 14.41 -11.21 -6.06
C HIS A 90 15.82 -10.82 -5.63
N TYR A 91 16.73 -11.80 -5.62
CA TYR A 91 18.13 -11.65 -5.22
C TYR A 91 19.03 -11.52 -6.45
N GLY A 92 20.01 -10.62 -6.37
CA GLY A 92 21.10 -10.55 -7.34
C GLY A 92 21.30 -9.15 -7.94
N PRO A 93 22.42 -8.95 -8.67
CA PRO A 93 22.76 -7.66 -9.27
C PRO A 93 21.73 -7.14 -10.28
N SER A 94 20.95 -8.02 -10.91
CA SER A 94 19.88 -7.62 -11.84
C SER A 94 18.66 -7.02 -11.15
N PHE A 95 18.48 -7.28 -9.85
CA PHE A 95 17.39 -6.78 -9.01
C PHE A 95 17.84 -5.71 -7.99
N PRO A 96 19.01 -5.10 -8.23
CA PRO A 96 19.83 -4.38 -7.24
C PRO A 96 19.66 -4.74 -5.75
N TYR A 97 19.56 -6.04 -5.41
CA TYR A 97 19.39 -6.49 -4.03
C TYR A 97 20.31 -7.67 -3.70
N VAL A 98 21.40 -7.37 -2.99
CA VAL A 98 22.45 -8.33 -2.62
C VAL A 98 22.83 -8.11 -1.14
N PRO A 99 21.95 -8.51 -0.19
CA PRO A 99 22.16 -8.27 1.24
C PRO A 99 23.24 -9.17 1.87
N PHE A 100 23.66 -10.22 1.18
CA PHE A 100 24.70 -11.18 1.57
C PHE A 100 25.44 -11.66 0.32
N THR A 101 26.65 -12.19 0.47
CA THR A 101 27.51 -12.66 -0.65
C THR A 101 28.06 -14.07 -0.45
N GLU A 102 27.76 -14.71 0.67
CA GLU A 102 28.20 -16.05 1.04
C GLU A 102 26.97 -16.90 1.38
N ASN A 103 27.05 -18.22 1.15
CA ASN A 103 25.95 -19.17 1.42
C ASN A 103 24.60 -18.69 0.86
N ILE A 104 24.65 -18.19 -0.38
CA ILE A 104 23.53 -17.50 -1.03
C ILE A 104 22.22 -18.31 -0.98
N PRO A 105 22.20 -19.61 -1.33
CA PRO A 105 20.96 -20.40 -1.28
C PRO A 105 20.33 -20.44 0.11
N GLU A 106 21.15 -20.66 1.15
CA GLU A 106 20.70 -20.76 2.54
C GLU A 106 20.22 -19.42 3.08
N GLU A 107 20.93 -18.32 2.78
CA GLU A 107 20.56 -16.99 3.25
C GLU A 107 19.30 -16.45 2.54
N ILE A 108 19.10 -16.74 1.24
CA ILE A 108 17.81 -16.45 0.56
C ILE A 108 16.69 -17.19 1.26
N LYS A 109 16.85 -18.50 1.49
CA LYS A 109 15.83 -19.30 2.17
C LYS A 109 15.53 -18.79 3.57
N LYS A 110 16.55 -18.40 4.33
CA LYS A 110 16.39 -17.84 5.67
C LYS A 110 15.64 -16.50 5.64
N LEU A 111 15.94 -15.64 4.67
CA LEU A 111 15.25 -14.37 4.47
C LEU A 111 13.76 -14.59 4.14
N ASP A 112 13.47 -15.50 3.22
CA ASP A 112 12.09 -15.79 2.80
C ASP A 112 11.29 -16.49 3.90
N MET A 113 11.90 -17.46 4.61
CA MET A 113 11.26 -18.15 5.72
C MET A 113 11.05 -17.22 6.92
N GLY A 114 11.93 -16.24 7.15
CA GLY A 114 11.72 -15.21 8.16
C GLY A 114 10.52 -14.32 7.86
N ALA A 115 10.27 -14.00 6.59
CA ALA A 115 9.04 -13.32 6.18
C ALA A 115 7.80 -14.24 6.34
N TYR A 116 7.94 -15.52 5.94
CA TYR A 116 6.88 -16.52 6.07
C TYR A 116 6.48 -16.77 7.53
N GLU A 117 7.39 -16.68 8.49
CA GLU A 117 7.06 -16.85 9.92
C GLU A 117 5.98 -15.86 10.38
N TYR A 118 6.07 -14.59 9.95
CA TYR A 118 5.02 -13.61 10.24
C TYR A 118 3.72 -13.91 9.49
N ILE A 119 3.80 -14.43 8.26
CA ILE A 119 2.62 -14.86 7.48
C ILE A 119 1.93 -16.04 8.18
N ALA A 120 2.68 -17.04 8.63
CA ALA A 120 2.20 -18.23 9.32
C ALA A 120 1.53 -17.90 10.66
N ASN A 121 2.02 -16.85 11.34
CA ASN A 121 1.46 -16.34 12.59
C ASN A 121 0.36 -15.28 12.39
N LEU A 122 -0.06 -15.02 11.15
CA LEU A 122 -1.04 -13.98 10.79
C LEU A 122 -0.65 -12.56 11.24
N ASP A 123 0.65 -12.31 11.45
CA ASP A 123 1.16 -11.03 11.95
C ASP A 123 1.43 -10.06 10.79
N CYS A 124 0.37 -9.36 10.37
CA CYS A 124 0.46 -8.34 9.33
C CYS A 124 1.47 -7.22 9.68
N GLY A 125 1.53 -6.80 10.95
CA GLY A 125 2.40 -5.70 11.38
C GLY A 125 3.88 -6.11 11.39
N GLY A 126 4.17 -7.28 11.94
CA GLY A 126 5.48 -7.90 11.94
C GLY A 126 5.99 -8.19 10.54
N PHE A 127 5.14 -8.71 9.64
CA PHE A 127 5.50 -8.96 8.24
C PHE A 127 5.94 -7.67 7.53
N LEU A 128 5.16 -6.59 7.65
CA LEU A 128 5.49 -5.29 7.05
C LEU A 128 6.78 -4.70 7.63
N LYS A 129 6.97 -4.81 8.95
CA LYS A 129 8.19 -4.36 9.63
C LYS A 129 9.41 -5.19 9.21
N TYR A 130 9.25 -6.49 9.05
CA TYR A 130 10.30 -7.39 8.60
C TYR A 130 10.77 -6.99 7.20
N LYS A 131 9.84 -6.85 6.25
CA LYS A 131 10.13 -6.38 4.89
C LYS A 131 10.85 -5.02 4.89
N GLN A 132 10.40 -4.09 5.74
CA GLN A 132 11.02 -2.78 5.86
C GLN A 132 12.47 -2.88 6.41
N THR A 133 12.70 -3.76 7.38
CA THR A 133 13.99 -3.91 8.07
C THR A 133 15.01 -4.64 7.21
N THR A 134 14.61 -5.71 6.54
CA THR A 134 15.51 -6.54 5.71
C THR A 134 15.66 -6.00 4.31
N GLY A 135 14.69 -5.23 3.82
CA GLY A 135 14.64 -4.80 2.42
C GLY A 135 14.21 -5.90 1.46
N ALA A 136 13.70 -7.03 1.95
CA ALA A 136 13.27 -8.15 1.10
C ALA A 136 12.38 -7.69 -0.06
N THR A 137 12.68 -8.17 -1.25
CA THR A 137 12.11 -7.70 -2.53
C THR A 137 10.81 -8.42 -2.90
N ILE A 138 10.01 -8.84 -1.91
CA ILE A 138 8.70 -9.48 -2.08
C ILE A 138 7.75 -8.53 -2.83
N CYS A 139 7.41 -8.86 -4.08
CA CYS A 139 6.71 -7.93 -4.98
C CYS A 139 5.24 -7.69 -4.58
N GLY A 140 4.56 -8.73 -4.10
CA GLY A 140 3.16 -8.71 -3.65
C GLY A 140 2.98 -8.52 -2.14
N TYR A 141 3.93 -7.88 -1.45
CA TYR A 141 3.85 -7.69 0.00
C TYR A 141 2.60 -6.91 0.45
N ILE A 142 2.05 -6.02 -0.38
CA ILE A 142 0.79 -5.31 -0.08
C ILE A 142 -0.43 -6.22 -0.20
N PRO A 143 -0.66 -6.95 -1.31
CA PRO A 143 -1.69 -8.00 -1.37
C PRO A 143 -1.61 -9.01 -0.23
N ILE A 144 -0.40 -9.48 0.13
CA ILE A 144 -0.20 -10.39 1.28
C ILE A 144 -0.65 -9.71 2.58
N ALA A 145 -0.23 -8.47 2.83
CA ALA A 145 -0.62 -7.76 4.05
C ALA A 145 -2.14 -7.50 4.13
N ILE A 146 -2.80 -7.22 3.01
CA ILE A 146 -4.26 -7.10 2.95
C ILE A 146 -4.90 -8.43 3.31
N LEU A 147 -4.45 -9.54 2.72
CA LEU A 147 -4.94 -10.88 3.09
C LEU A 147 -4.75 -11.15 4.58
N LEU A 148 -3.56 -10.93 5.13
CA LEU A 148 -3.30 -11.12 6.57
C LEU A 148 -4.23 -10.28 7.45
N SER A 149 -4.55 -9.05 7.05
CA SER A 149 -5.48 -8.19 7.79
C SER A 149 -6.95 -8.66 7.75
N MET A 150 -7.30 -9.55 6.82
CA MET A 150 -8.63 -10.15 6.72
C MET A 150 -8.78 -11.40 7.61
N LEU A 151 -7.68 -12.10 7.86
CA LEU A 151 -7.64 -13.39 8.55
C LEU A 151 -7.70 -13.21 10.07
N GLU A 152 -8.12 -14.27 10.77
CA GLU A 152 -8.37 -14.25 12.21
C GLU A 152 -7.69 -15.40 12.94
N GLU A 153 -7.64 -15.28 14.26
CA GLU A 153 -7.24 -16.34 15.16
C GLU A 153 -8.06 -17.62 14.87
N GLY A 154 -7.35 -18.74 14.72
CA GLY A 154 -7.93 -20.02 14.31
C GLY A 154 -7.80 -20.36 12.82
N THR A 155 -7.44 -19.39 11.96
CA THR A 155 -7.07 -19.67 10.55
C THR A 155 -5.84 -20.58 10.54
N GLN A 156 -5.93 -21.71 9.85
CA GLN A 156 -4.80 -22.62 9.64
C GLN A 156 -4.01 -22.15 8.42
N VAL A 157 -2.68 -22.09 8.57
CA VAL A 157 -1.75 -21.72 7.49
C VAL A 157 -0.86 -22.92 7.18
N GLU A 158 -0.86 -23.33 5.91
CA GLU A 158 -0.03 -24.42 5.42
C GLU A 158 0.94 -23.91 4.34
N LEU A 159 2.24 -24.13 4.56
CA LEU A 159 3.23 -23.96 3.50
C LEU A 159 3.12 -25.12 2.52
N ILE A 160 2.59 -24.86 1.33
CA ILE A 160 2.42 -25.89 0.29
C ILE A 160 3.76 -26.19 -0.38
N LYS A 161 4.48 -25.14 -0.78
CA LYS A 161 5.78 -25.29 -1.44
C LYS A 161 6.61 -24.03 -1.36
N TYR A 162 7.91 -24.22 -1.26
CA TYR A 162 8.93 -23.20 -1.46
C TYR A 162 9.94 -23.73 -2.49
N ALA A 163 10.34 -22.88 -3.43
CA ALA A 163 11.38 -23.18 -4.40
C ALA A 163 12.06 -21.88 -4.83
N THR A 164 13.25 -21.98 -5.41
CA THR A 164 13.91 -20.83 -6.05
C THR A 164 14.25 -21.12 -7.51
N SER A 165 14.34 -20.08 -8.34
CA SER A 165 14.84 -20.25 -9.71
C SER A 165 16.28 -20.76 -9.72
N GLY A 166 17.10 -20.36 -8.74
CA GLY A 166 18.48 -20.82 -8.60
C GLY A 166 18.60 -22.33 -8.35
N GLU A 167 17.66 -22.96 -7.64
CA GLU A 167 17.63 -24.42 -7.49
C GLU A 167 17.38 -25.14 -8.82
N LEU A 168 16.59 -24.52 -9.72
CA LEU A 168 16.27 -25.09 -11.03
C LEU A 168 17.41 -24.91 -12.04
N THR A 169 18.11 -23.77 -12.00
CA THR A 169 19.18 -23.45 -12.94
C THR A 169 20.56 -23.90 -12.46
N GLY A 170 20.73 -24.12 -11.15
CA GLY A 170 22.04 -24.30 -10.51
C GLY A 170 22.83 -23.00 -10.36
N ASP A 171 22.23 -21.83 -10.62
CA ASP A 171 22.88 -20.51 -10.54
C ASP A 171 22.06 -19.55 -9.66
N PHE A 172 22.68 -19.08 -8.58
CA PHE A 172 22.11 -18.14 -7.63
C PHE A 172 22.64 -16.71 -7.79
N THR A 173 23.42 -16.42 -8.82
CA THR A 173 23.89 -15.05 -9.13
C THR A 173 22.71 -14.09 -9.25
N ASN A 174 21.63 -14.55 -9.89
CA ASN A 174 20.32 -13.92 -9.85
C ASN A 174 19.27 -15.01 -9.60
N SER A 175 18.51 -14.88 -8.52
CA SER A 175 17.51 -15.88 -8.14
C SER A 175 16.21 -15.20 -7.71
N VAL A 176 15.08 -15.78 -8.09
CA VAL A 176 13.75 -15.39 -7.62
C VAL A 176 13.19 -16.56 -6.81
N SER A 177 12.69 -16.25 -5.61
CA SER A 177 12.01 -17.21 -4.76
C SER A 177 10.51 -17.27 -5.04
N TYR A 178 9.96 -18.48 -4.96
CA TYR A 178 8.54 -18.75 -5.14
C TYR A 178 8.01 -19.48 -3.90
N LEU A 179 6.96 -18.95 -3.31
CA LEU A 179 6.32 -19.51 -2.12
C LEU A 179 4.81 -19.63 -2.36
N SER A 180 4.27 -20.81 -2.10
CA SER A 180 2.83 -21.08 -2.10
C SER A 180 2.39 -21.46 -0.70
N ALA A 181 1.40 -20.75 -0.16
CA ALA A 181 0.77 -21.05 1.12
C ALA A 181 -0.75 -21.12 0.96
N ALA A 182 -1.38 -22.04 1.67
CA ALA A 182 -2.83 -22.18 1.74
C ALA A 182 -3.33 -21.74 3.11
N PHE A 183 -4.43 -21.01 3.11
CA PHE A 183 -5.11 -20.57 4.32
C PHE A 183 -6.48 -21.25 4.37
N SER A 184 -6.80 -21.91 5.48
CA SER A 184 -8.08 -22.57 5.66
C SER A 184 -8.72 -22.17 6.98
N GLY A 185 -10.03 -21.97 6.95
CA GLY A 185 -10.80 -21.45 8.07
C GLY A 185 -12.21 -21.13 7.63
N THR A 186 -12.97 -20.50 8.51
CA THR A 186 -14.35 -20.10 8.24
C THR A 186 -14.41 -18.58 8.12
N TRP A 187 -14.86 -18.08 6.97
CA TRP A 187 -15.30 -16.69 6.88
C TRP A 187 -16.51 -16.50 7.79
N GLN A 188 -16.38 -15.74 8.87
CA GLN A 188 -17.55 -15.33 9.63
C GLN A 188 -18.28 -14.22 8.87
N ASN A 189 -19.59 -14.10 9.08
CA ASN A 189 -20.33 -12.98 8.51
C ASN A 189 -19.98 -11.71 9.27
N TYR A 190 -19.15 -10.86 8.67
CA TYR A 190 -18.81 -9.55 9.23
C TYR A 190 -19.85 -8.52 8.83
N PRO A 191 -20.23 -7.60 9.74
CA PRO A 191 -21.10 -6.49 9.37
C PRO A 191 -20.42 -5.67 8.28
N LEU A 192 -21.18 -5.35 7.23
CA LEU A 192 -20.73 -4.46 6.17
C LEU A 192 -20.35 -3.11 6.78
N ILE A 193 -19.15 -2.64 6.47
CA ILE A 193 -18.77 -1.26 6.76
C ILE A 193 -19.57 -0.38 5.81
N GLU A 194 -20.39 0.52 6.34
CA GLU A 194 -21.10 1.48 5.49
C GLU A 194 -20.10 2.35 4.71
N PRO A 195 -20.25 2.48 3.38
CA PRO A 195 -19.36 3.33 2.59
C PRO A 195 -19.43 4.77 3.08
N GLN A 196 -18.33 5.27 3.64
CA GLN A 196 -18.22 6.67 4.03
C GLN A 196 -18.01 7.53 2.78
N ASN A 197 -19.11 7.85 2.09
CA ASN A 197 -19.14 8.93 1.10
C ASN A 197 -19.29 10.26 1.84
N SER A 198 -18.23 10.68 2.52
CA SER A 198 -18.24 11.94 3.23
C SER A 198 -18.11 13.09 2.22
N ASN A 199 -19.25 13.66 1.84
CA ASN A 199 -19.33 14.87 1.03
C ASN A 199 -19.04 16.14 1.87
N LEU A 200 -18.31 16.04 2.99
CA LEU A 200 -18.08 17.17 3.87
C LEU A 200 -17.27 18.23 3.11
N LYS A 201 -17.89 19.37 2.82
CA LYS A 201 -17.20 20.46 2.14
C LYS A 201 -16.32 21.18 3.14
N LEU A 202 -15.09 21.53 2.72
CA LEU A 202 -14.23 22.39 3.51
C LEU A 202 -14.88 23.77 3.63
N THR A 203 -15.07 24.22 4.86
CA THR A 203 -15.51 25.58 5.17
C THR A 203 -14.38 26.58 4.90
N GLU A 204 -14.70 27.88 4.87
CA GLU A 204 -13.66 28.91 4.77
C GLU A 204 -12.71 28.90 5.96
N GLU A 205 -13.20 28.53 7.14
CA GLU A 205 -12.35 28.37 8.32
C GLU A 205 -11.40 27.19 8.16
N ASP A 206 -11.87 26.06 7.63
CA ASP A 206 -11.00 24.91 7.38
C ASP A 206 -9.84 25.24 6.43
N LYS A 207 -10.14 26.01 5.37
CA LYS A 207 -9.13 26.48 4.42
C LYS A 207 -8.10 27.38 5.09
N LYS A 208 -8.52 28.30 5.97
CA LYS A 208 -7.61 29.16 6.73
C LYS A 208 -6.73 28.34 7.66
N GLN A 209 -7.32 27.40 8.41
CA GLN A 209 -6.60 26.50 9.32
C GLN A 209 -5.54 25.68 8.56
N LEU A 210 -5.85 25.14 7.38
CA LEU A 210 -4.90 24.40 6.54
C LEU A 210 -3.74 25.28 6.03
N LEU A 211 -4.03 26.52 5.66
CA LEU A 211 -3.00 27.48 5.23
C LEU A 211 -2.09 27.87 6.40
N THR A 212 -2.66 28.11 7.59
CA THR A 212 -1.90 28.38 8.82
C THR A 212 -1.03 27.17 9.16
N LEU A 213 -1.61 25.96 9.17
CA LEU A 213 -0.88 24.71 9.42
C LEU A 213 0.33 24.56 8.50
N ALA A 214 0.15 24.81 7.19
CA ALA A 214 1.24 24.74 6.23
C ALA A 214 2.35 25.76 6.53
N ARG A 215 2.00 27.02 6.84
CA ARG A 215 2.99 28.07 7.17
C ARG A 215 3.73 27.77 8.48
N GLU A 216 2.98 27.51 9.54
CA GLU A 216 3.53 27.26 10.87
C GLU A 216 4.41 26.00 10.88
N SER A 217 4.07 24.98 10.07
CA SER A 217 4.92 23.79 9.95
C SER A 217 6.33 24.09 9.41
N ILE A 218 6.45 25.05 8.48
CA ILE A 218 7.74 25.48 7.93
C ILE A 218 8.52 26.27 8.98
N ILE A 219 7.85 27.22 9.66
CA ILE A 219 8.45 28.04 10.73
C ILE A 219 8.96 27.13 11.85
N TYR A 220 8.13 26.18 12.29
CA TYR A 220 8.47 25.24 13.34
C TYR A 220 9.72 24.42 13.00
N VAL A 221 9.83 23.92 11.76
CA VAL A 221 11.02 23.18 11.32
C VAL A 221 12.27 24.08 11.32
N LEU A 222 12.17 25.35 10.92
CA LEU A 222 13.28 26.30 10.99
C LEU A 222 13.77 26.54 12.42
N GLU A 223 12.87 26.55 13.40
CA GLU A 223 13.20 26.86 14.79
C GLU A 223 13.60 25.64 15.61
N LYS A 224 12.90 24.52 15.43
CA LYS A 224 13.05 23.31 16.25
C LYS A 224 13.79 22.18 15.55
N ARG A 225 14.08 22.33 14.25
CA ARG A 225 14.76 21.32 13.40
C ARG A 225 14.09 19.94 13.40
N ARG A 226 12.77 19.89 13.62
CA ARG A 226 11.93 18.69 13.51
C ARG A 226 10.56 19.03 12.97
N ILE A 227 9.86 18.01 12.45
CA ILE A 227 8.47 18.14 11.98
C ILE A 227 7.54 18.24 13.21
N PRO A 228 6.59 19.18 13.24
CA PRO A 228 5.62 19.29 14.33
C PRO A 228 4.49 18.27 14.21
N GLU A 229 3.87 17.96 15.34
CA GLU A 229 2.52 17.40 15.38
C GLU A 229 1.47 18.52 15.27
N ALA A 230 0.30 18.23 14.70
CA ALA A 230 -0.73 19.25 14.47
C ALA A 230 -1.26 19.89 15.77
N SER A 231 -1.25 19.14 16.88
CA SER A 231 -1.62 19.65 18.22
C SER A 231 -0.65 20.70 18.75
N GLU A 232 0.62 20.66 18.33
CA GLU A 232 1.65 21.63 18.74
C GLU A 232 1.47 22.99 18.07
N LEU A 233 0.71 23.03 16.97
CA LEU A 233 0.47 24.24 16.19
C LEU A 233 -0.86 24.94 16.54
N GLY A 234 -1.59 24.45 17.54
CA GLY A 234 -2.85 25.06 17.99
C GLY A 234 -3.96 25.07 16.94
N ILE A 235 -3.88 24.19 15.93
CA ILE A 235 -4.82 24.14 14.81
C ILE A 235 -6.04 23.31 15.18
N THR A 236 -7.23 23.84 14.88
CA THR A 236 -8.48 23.09 15.07
C THR A 236 -8.71 22.16 13.89
N ILE A 237 -8.74 20.86 14.14
CA ILE A 237 -8.90 19.82 13.11
C ILE A 237 -10.35 19.36 13.08
N SER A 238 -11.16 19.98 12.21
CA SER A 238 -12.54 19.58 11.93
C SER A 238 -12.62 18.20 11.27
N GLU A 239 -13.81 17.59 11.24
CA GLU A 239 -14.02 16.30 10.58
C GLU A 239 -13.65 16.35 9.09
N ALA A 240 -14.02 17.42 8.38
CA ALA A 240 -13.71 17.61 6.97
C ALA A 240 -12.18 17.66 6.70
N ILE A 241 -11.40 18.20 7.65
CA ILE A 241 -9.93 18.24 7.58
C ILE A 241 -9.30 16.88 7.95
N ARG A 242 -9.99 16.02 8.72
CA ARG A 242 -9.53 14.67 9.06
C ARG A 242 -9.69 13.69 7.90
N GLU A 243 -10.55 14.01 6.93
CA GLU A 243 -10.75 13.14 5.79
C GLU A 243 -9.48 12.94 4.96
N PRO A 244 -9.21 11.71 4.48
CA PRO A 244 -8.15 11.46 3.51
C PRO A 244 -8.40 12.23 2.22
N ARG A 245 -7.54 13.21 1.93
CA ARG A 245 -7.58 14.01 0.69
C ARG A 245 -6.18 14.24 0.16
N ALA A 246 -6.07 14.26 -1.17
CA ALA A 246 -4.83 14.63 -1.84
C ALA A 246 -4.65 16.15 -1.75
N ALA A 247 -3.42 16.61 -1.49
CA ALA A 247 -3.13 18.04 -1.38
C ALA A 247 -1.78 18.39 -1.98
N PHE A 248 -1.74 19.51 -2.69
CA PHE A 248 -0.51 20.15 -3.17
C PHE A 248 -0.28 21.42 -2.36
N VAL A 249 0.94 21.58 -1.85
CA VAL A 249 1.39 22.82 -1.22
C VAL A 249 2.35 23.53 -2.15
N THR A 250 1.99 24.76 -2.52
CA THR A 250 2.80 25.63 -3.36
C THR A 250 3.29 26.82 -2.53
N LEU A 251 4.61 26.99 -2.46
CA LEU A 251 5.26 28.15 -1.89
C LEU A 251 5.51 29.18 -2.99
N LYS A 252 5.29 30.45 -2.67
CA LYS A 252 5.58 31.57 -3.57
C LYS A 252 6.42 32.62 -2.87
N LYS A 253 7.36 33.21 -3.60
CA LYS A 253 8.17 34.36 -3.18
C LYS A 253 8.09 35.42 -4.27
N ASN A 254 7.65 36.63 -3.95
CA ASN A 254 7.40 37.70 -4.93
C ASN A 254 6.54 37.22 -6.12
N SER A 255 5.46 36.48 -5.82
CA SER A 255 4.57 35.84 -6.79
C SER A 255 5.19 34.75 -7.68
N GLN A 256 6.49 34.46 -7.55
CA GLN A 256 7.19 33.39 -8.27
C GLN A 256 7.16 32.08 -7.48
N LEU A 257 7.17 30.95 -8.19
CA LEU A 257 7.23 29.62 -7.59
C LEU A 257 8.52 29.46 -6.77
N ARG A 258 8.38 29.03 -5.51
CA ARG A 258 9.49 28.82 -4.56
C ARG A 258 9.62 27.37 -4.06
N GLY A 259 8.60 26.55 -4.31
CA GLY A 259 8.53 25.14 -4.00
C GLY A 259 7.12 24.62 -4.29
N CYS A 260 7.00 23.39 -4.78
CA CYS A 260 5.69 22.74 -4.95
C CYS A 260 5.81 21.23 -4.87
N ILE A 261 5.18 20.66 -3.84
CA ILE A 261 5.10 19.23 -3.58
C ILE A 261 3.67 18.88 -3.20
N GLY A 262 3.21 17.70 -3.60
CA GLY A 262 1.89 17.22 -3.25
C GLY A 262 1.71 15.73 -3.44
N ASP A 263 0.56 15.25 -2.99
CA ASP A 263 0.10 13.89 -3.20
C ASP A 263 -0.85 13.86 -4.41
N ILE A 264 -0.68 12.88 -5.30
CA ILE A 264 -1.61 12.66 -6.44
C ILE A 264 -2.89 11.97 -5.94
N PHE A 265 -2.76 11.10 -4.93
CA PHE A 265 -3.84 10.33 -4.35
C PHE A 265 -3.95 10.58 -2.84
N PRO A 266 -5.15 10.46 -2.24
CA PRO A 266 -5.35 10.65 -0.82
C PRO A 266 -4.73 9.52 0.00
N GLN A 267 -3.49 9.72 0.46
CA GLN A 267 -2.70 8.73 1.21
C GLN A 267 -2.86 8.85 2.74
N ARG A 268 -3.35 9.99 3.23
CA ARG A 268 -3.41 10.37 4.65
C ARG A 268 -4.45 11.49 4.87
N PRO A 269 -4.88 11.76 6.13
CA PRO A 269 -5.74 12.89 6.45
C PRO A 269 -5.25 14.21 5.85
N LEU A 270 -6.17 15.06 5.38
CA LEU A 270 -5.84 16.30 4.66
C LEU A 270 -4.86 17.20 5.45
N TYR A 271 -5.05 17.35 6.77
CA TYR A 271 -4.11 18.15 7.58
C TYR A 271 -2.69 17.58 7.57
N LYS A 272 -2.54 16.25 7.63
CA LYS A 272 -1.23 15.61 7.54
C LYS A 272 -0.62 15.82 6.16
N SER A 273 -1.41 15.66 5.09
CA SER A 273 -0.94 15.94 3.72
C SER A 273 -0.45 17.38 3.60
N ALA A 274 -1.24 18.36 4.06
CA ALA A 274 -0.86 19.78 4.03
C ALA A 274 0.43 20.05 4.83
N LEU A 275 0.55 19.52 6.05
CA LEU A 275 1.72 19.68 6.90
C LEU A 275 2.98 19.07 6.27
N TYR A 276 2.94 17.80 5.89
CA TYR A 276 4.12 17.13 5.33
C TYR A 276 4.52 17.71 3.97
N ASN A 277 3.56 18.05 3.11
CA ASN A 277 3.86 18.61 1.80
C ASN A 277 4.36 20.06 1.90
N ALA A 278 3.97 20.82 2.92
CA ALA A 278 4.57 22.12 3.21
C ALA A 278 6.05 22.00 3.58
N VAL A 279 6.38 21.08 4.50
CA VAL A 279 7.78 20.79 4.87
C VAL A 279 8.57 20.29 3.65
N ASN A 280 8.02 19.38 2.85
CA ASN A 280 8.71 18.89 1.66
C ASN A 280 8.91 20.00 0.61
N ALA A 281 7.90 20.84 0.37
CA ALA A 281 8.03 21.98 -0.54
C ALA A 281 9.06 23.01 -0.06
N GLY A 282 9.21 23.19 1.26
CA GLY A 282 10.18 24.11 1.84
C GLY A 282 11.62 23.58 1.86
N PHE A 283 11.82 22.28 2.09
CA PHE A 283 13.16 21.74 2.42
C PHE A 283 13.62 20.57 1.54
N ARG A 284 12.74 19.96 0.75
CA ARG A 284 13.05 18.73 -0.03
C ARG A 284 12.73 18.83 -1.52
N ASP A 285 12.21 19.96 -1.99
CA ASP A 285 12.03 20.22 -3.42
C ASP A 285 13.40 20.48 -4.08
N ARG A 286 13.93 19.47 -4.79
CA ARG A 286 15.28 19.49 -5.38
C ARG A 286 15.52 20.63 -6.38
N ARG A 287 14.47 21.28 -6.87
CA ARG A 287 14.58 22.43 -7.80
C ARG A 287 14.99 23.71 -7.09
N PHE A 288 14.87 23.77 -5.75
CA PHE A 288 15.11 24.96 -4.97
C PHE A 288 15.98 24.65 -3.74
N SER A 289 16.77 25.64 -3.30
CA SER A 289 17.46 25.53 -2.00
C SER A 289 16.44 25.54 -0.84
N PRO A 290 16.77 24.91 0.30
CA PRO A 290 15.93 24.97 1.50
C PRO A 290 15.52 26.40 1.86
N VAL A 291 14.25 26.58 2.24
CA VAL A 291 13.71 27.88 2.70
C VAL A 291 14.45 28.36 3.94
N THR A 292 14.67 29.67 4.05
CA THR A 292 15.34 30.31 5.19
C THR A 292 14.38 31.18 6.00
N LYS A 293 14.73 31.50 7.26
CA LYS A 293 13.89 32.35 8.13
C LYS A 293 13.61 33.74 7.54
N ALA A 294 14.53 34.29 6.75
CA ALA A 294 14.36 35.57 6.06
C ALA A 294 13.31 35.54 4.94
N GLU A 295 12.87 34.35 4.52
CA GLU A 295 11.83 34.18 3.49
C GLU A 295 10.43 33.99 4.09
N CYS A 296 10.32 33.83 5.41
CA CYS A 296 9.07 33.54 6.13
C CYS A 296 8.45 34.82 6.74
N ASN A 297 8.26 35.84 5.91
CA ASN A 297 7.52 37.06 6.30
C ASN A 297 6.00 36.81 6.35
#